data_AF-A0A5K7YG41-F1
#
_entry.id   AF-A0A5K7YG41-F1
#
_cell.length_a   1.000
_cell.length_b   1.000
_cell.length_c   1.000
_cell.angle_alpha   90.00
_cell.angle_beta   90.00
_cell.angle_gamma   90.00
#
_symmetry.space_group_name_H-M   'P 1'
#
loop_
_entity.id
_entity.type
_entity.pdbx_description
1 polymer ?
#
loop_
_entity_poly.entity_id
_entity_poly.type
_entity_poly.pdbx_seq_one_letter_code
_entity_poly.pdbx_strand_id
1 'polypeptide(L)'
;MARCFIMETSLLLGLTAFLISLAMTPVVRFVAIKKGWVARPREDRWHKKTTALFGGIAIFIGLAVPLFIVADFYTLWTAIALPGRGAPLPSIAAVIGMGAAILFLLGLADDFISLKPQNKLIGQIIVASMVVFLGFRLGWFVSLTLDTMVTLVWIVGITNAFNLLDNMDGLCAGVAMVAALSMAGLYAGFDPAAFFVAVVIAGSCGAFLVYNFNPASIFMGDCGSLVIGFAMAVLSLHHGGFAAGSRLSAFAVPLLILMVPLLDTTLVTVIRLLSGRKASTGGRDHTSHRLVLMGLSEKSAVLFLYGIGAVSGIAGIFVSRSDTMTSPAVIIPVVLAIILMGIYLAQLRVYPEKEFSVLRGRKFTPVLLELTYKRQIMMVILDFGLVAFSYYLAYRLRFSGQDFNYYFQVFLKSLPVIIAVKLIIFYMSGIYSGFWQYISTRDVFQYGRSSFLATVIAISGVTVLFRFQDFSKGVFVLDWILTTAFLLGTRGSFRLFTETMKRKTLAGDHVVIYGAGQGGELLLREILNNKALNINPVGFIDDNPLKIGKKIQGYPIWGSFDQLSELRKKHPVRGVLLSFNSTADENEKAFDAAVRYCRQNGLFLRKFSIQLEPVENWLVNH
;
A
#
# COMPACT_ATOMS: atom_id res chain seq x y z
N MET A 1 -30.77 -25.25 -10.96
CA MET A 1 -30.04 -26.18 -11.84
C MET A 1 -29.21 -25.45 -12.89
N ALA A 2 -29.81 -24.67 -13.82
CA ALA A 2 -29.07 -23.96 -14.88
C ALA A 2 -27.97 -22.99 -14.38
N ARG A 3 -28.22 -22.18 -13.34
CA ARG A 3 -27.19 -21.28 -12.77
C ARG A 3 -26.02 -22.04 -12.14
N CYS A 4 -26.29 -23.19 -11.51
CA CYS A 4 -25.24 -24.04 -10.93
C CYS A 4 -24.35 -24.62 -12.03
N PHE A 5 -24.98 -25.13 -13.09
CA PHE A 5 -24.28 -25.65 -14.26
C PHE A 5 -23.41 -24.61 -14.97
N ILE A 6 -23.89 -23.37 -15.13
CA ILE A 6 -23.11 -22.28 -15.75
C ILE A 6 -21.91 -21.90 -14.86
N MET A 7 -22.08 -21.93 -13.54
CA MET A 7 -20.99 -21.64 -12.61
C MET A 7 -19.94 -22.75 -12.60
N GLU A 8 -20.35 -24.02 -12.61
CA GLU A 8 -19.47 -25.18 -12.70
C GLU A 8 -18.68 -25.20 -14.01
N THR A 9 -19.34 -24.94 -15.15
CA THR A 9 -18.67 -24.82 -16.46
C THR A 9 -17.70 -23.66 -16.51
N SER A 10 -18.04 -22.50 -15.93
CA SER A 10 -17.13 -21.35 -15.84
C SER A 10 -15.89 -21.67 -14.99
N LEU A 11 -16.06 -22.37 -13.86
CA LEU A 11 -14.95 -22.81 -13.01
C LEU A 11 -14.06 -23.83 -13.72
N LEU A 12 -14.66 -24.78 -14.44
CA LEU A 12 -13.92 -25.74 -15.26
C LEU A 12 -13.08 -25.03 -16.32
N LEU A 13 -13.64 -24.02 -16.99
CA LEU A 13 -12.90 -23.25 -18.00
C LEU A 13 -11.83 -22.35 -17.36
N GLY A 14 -12.06 -21.80 -16.17
CA GLY A 14 -11.00 -21.15 -15.38
C GLY A 14 -9.84 -22.11 -15.06
N LEU A 15 -10.15 -23.37 -14.73
CA LEU A 15 -9.16 -24.42 -14.56
C LEU A 15 -8.45 -24.74 -15.88
N THR A 16 -9.15 -24.77 -17.02
CA THR A 16 -8.48 -24.93 -18.33
C THR A 16 -7.52 -23.79 -18.62
N ALA A 17 -7.89 -22.54 -18.31
CA ALA A 17 -7.01 -21.39 -18.44
C ALA A 17 -5.72 -21.55 -17.61
N PHE A 18 -5.88 -22.01 -16.36
CA PHE A 18 -4.78 -22.34 -15.46
C PHE A 18 -3.88 -23.43 -16.05
N LEU A 19 -4.45 -24.56 -16.49
CA LEU A 19 -3.69 -25.69 -17.03
C LEU A 19 -2.94 -25.31 -18.32
N ILE A 20 -3.57 -24.55 -19.21
CA ILE A 20 -2.94 -24.07 -20.46
C ILE A 20 -1.78 -23.14 -20.13
N SER A 21 -1.97 -22.13 -19.28
CA SER A 21 -0.90 -21.20 -18.89
C SER A 21 0.23 -21.93 -18.16
N LEU A 22 -0.10 -22.90 -17.29
CA LEU A 22 0.86 -23.71 -16.55
C LEU A 22 1.72 -24.56 -17.50
N ALA A 23 1.11 -25.15 -18.54
CA ALA A 23 1.82 -25.96 -19.54
C ALA A 23 2.62 -25.09 -20.52
N MET A 24 2.11 -23.93 -20.92
CA MET A 24 2.77 -23.03 -21.88
C MET A 24 3.96 -22.29 -21.28
N THR A 25 3.92 -21.94 -19.99
CA THR A 25 5.00 -21.20 -19.33
C THR A 25 6.38 -21.90 -19.43
N PRO A 26 6.55 -23.20 -19.13
CA PRO A 26 7.83 -23.88 -19.30
C PRO A 26 8.26 -23.99 -20.77
N VAL A 27 7.31 -24.11 -21.72
CA VAL A 27 7.60 -24.12 -23.16
C VAL A 27 8.19 -22.77 -23.60
N VAL A 28 7.52 -21.67 -23.23
CA VAL A 28 7.99 -20.31 -23.52
C VAL A 28 9.34 -20.07 -22.87
N ARG A 29 9.51 -20.48 -21.60
CA ARG A 29 10.78 -20.39 -20.88
C ARG A 29 11.90 -21.15 -21.60
N PHE A 30 11.64 -22.37 -22.06
CA PHE A 30 12.62 -23.18 -22.79
C PHE A 30 13.05 -22.49 -24.09
N VAL A 31 12.10 -21.99 -24.88
CA VAL A 31 12.39 -21.26 -26.12
C VAL A 31 13.19 -19.98 -25.84
N ALA A 32 12.80 -19.22 -24.82
CA ALA A 32 13.48 -17.99 -24.44
C ALA A 32 14.95 -18.25 -24.04
N ILE A 33 15.21 -19.28 -23.24
CA ILE A 33 16.57 -19.67 -22.87
C ILE A 33 17.36 -20.11 -24.11
N LYS A 34 16.78 -20.97 -24.97
CA LYS A 34 17.43 -21.46 -26.19
C LYS A 34 17.79 -20.34 -27.16
N LYS A 35 16.95 -19.31 -27.28
CA LYS A 35 17.18 -18.14 -28.13
C LYS A 35 18.00 -17.02 -27.47
N GLY A 36 18.38 -17.17 -26.19
CA GLY A 36 19.14 -16.15 -25.46
C GLY A 36 18.31 -14.93 -25.02
N TRP A 37 16.98 -15.03 -25.07
CA TRP A 37 16.03 -14.01 -24.61
C TRP A 37 15.91 -14.01 -23.09
N VAL A 38 16.96 -13.56 -22.43
CA VAL A 38 17.09 -13.59 -20.96
C VAL A 38 17.50 -12.23 -20.41
N ALA A 39 16.91 -11.85 -19.29
CA ALA A 39 17.41 -10.77 -18.45
C ALA A 39 18.69 -11.23 -17.76
N ARG A 40 19.83 -10.65 -18.14
CA ARG A 40 21.12 -10.92 -17.51
C ARG A 40 21.24 -10.11 -16.19
N PRO A 41 21.85 -10.68 -15.15
CA PRO A 41 22.15 -9.95 -13.92
C PRO A 41 23.06 -8.76 -14.25
N ARG A 42 22.71 -7.56 -13.78
CA ARG A 42 23.54 -6.35 -13.85
C ARG A 42 23.88 -5.91 -12.43
N GLU A 43 25.07 -5.36 -12.20
CA GLU A 43 25.53 -4.93 -10.86
C GLU A 43 24.61 -3.87 -10.21
N ASP A 44 23.84 -3.14 -11.02
CA ASP A 44 22.87 -2.16 -10.57
C ASP A 44 21.52 -2.77 -10.18
N ARG A 45 21.17 -3.99 -10.59
CA ARG A 45 19.89 -4.69 -10.33
C ARG A 45 20.08 -5.95 -9.45
N TRP A 46 19.17 -6.15 -8.50
CA TRP A 46 19.25 -7.21 -7.48
C TRP A 46 19.15 -8.67 -7.96
N HIS A 47 18.92 -8.93 -9.24
CA HIS A 47 18.83 -10.30 -9.75
C HIS A 47 20.21 -10.95 -9.80
N LYS A 48 20.36 -12.08 -9.10
CA LYS A 48 21.58 -12.90 -9.08
C LYS A 48 21.57 -14.05 -10.11
N LYS A 49 20.45 -14.25 -10.82
CA LYS A 49 20.25 -15.33 -11.80
C LYS A 49 19.74 -14.77 -13.12
N THR A 50 20.09 -15.44 -14.22
CA THR A 50 19.53 -15.17 -15.55
C THR A 50 18.07 -15.62 -15.60
N THR A 51 17.16 -14.71 -15.90
CA THR A 51 15.71 -14.98 -15.92
C THR A 51 15.18 -14.88 -17.35
N ALA A 52 14.32 -15.83 -17.77
CA ALA A 52 13.72 -15.82 -19.10
C ALA A 52 12.75 -14.63 -19.28
N LEU A 53 12.56 -14.17 -20.52
CA LEU A 53 11.60 -13.12 -20.88
C LEU A 53 10.37 -13.70 -21.60
N PHE A 54 9.40 -12.83 -21.93
CA PHE A 54 8.22 -13.13 -22.75
C PHE A 54 7.18 -14.08 -22.12
N GLY A 55 7.15 -14.19 -20.79
CA GLY A 55 6.15 -14.96 -20.06
C GLY A 55 4.70 -14.55 -20.36
N GLY A 56 4.48 -13.32 -20.81
CA GLY A 56 3.18 -12.82 -21.26
C GLY A 56 2.56 -13.63 -22.40
N ILE A 57 3.35 -14.34 -23.20
CA ILE A 57 2.86 -15.27 -24.22
C ILE A 57 2.03 -16.40 -23.58
N ALA A 58 2.52 -16.99 -22.49
CA ALA A 58 1.82 -18.07 -21.80
C ALA A 58 0.52 -17.58 -21.15
N ILE A 59 0.55 -16.37 -20.56
CA ILE A 59 -0.63 -15.73 -19.98
C ILE A 59 -1.67 -15.43 -21.05
N PHE A 60 -1.25 -14.84 -22.18
CA PHE A 60 -2.14 -14.53 -23.29
C PHE A 60 -2.77 -15.79 -23.87
N ILE A 61 -2.03 -16.87 -24.08
CA ILE A 61 -2.60 -18.14 -24.59
C ILE A 61 -3.59 -18.73 -23.59
N GLY A 62 -3.24 -18.76 -22.29
CA GLY A 62 -4.13 -19.23 -21.22
C GLY A 62 -5.43 -18.42 -21.11
N LEU A 63 -5.37 -17.11 -21.39
CA LEU A 63 -6.53 -16.22 -21.39
C LEU A 63 -7.32 -16.33 -22.71
N ALA A 64 -6.65 -16.29 -23.85
CA ALA A 64 -7.26 -16.24 -25.16
C ALA A 64 -8.04 -17.52 -25.44
N VAL A 65 -7.45 -18.70 -25.27
CA VAL A 65 -8.10 -19.96 -25.69
C VAL A 65 -9.50 -20.13 -25.07
N PRO A 66 -9.70 -20.04 -23.74
CA PRO A 66 -11.03 -20.11 -23.14
C PRO A 66 -11.95 -18.97 -23.57
N LEU A 67 -11.42 -17.72 -23.65
CA LEU A 67 -12.24 -16.58 -24.06
C LEU A 67 -12.77 -16.74 -25.49
N PHE A 68 -11.94 -17.17 -26.45
CA PHE A 68 -12.35 -17.37 -27.84
C PHE A 68 -13.34 -18.53 -28.00
N ILE A 69 -13.29 -19.56 -27.14
CA ILE A 69 -14.24 -20.68 -27.17
C ILE A 69 -15.65 -20.23 -26.76
N VAL A 70 -15.76 -19.34 -25.76
CA VAL A 70 -17.05 -18.90 -25.20
C VAL A 70 -17.54 -17.58 -25.80
N ALA A 71 -16.64 -16.80 -26.41
CA ALA A 71 -16.95 -15.50 -26.98
C ALA A 71 -17.97 -15.60 -28.11
N ASP A 72 -19.06 -14.83 -27.99
CA ASP A 72 -20.02 -14.64 -29.05
C ASP A 72 -19.55 -13.49 -29.96
N PHE A 73 -18.74 -13.84 -30.97
CA PHE A 73 -18.27 -12.89 -31.98
C PHE A 73 -19.37 -12.38 -32.91
N TYR A 74 -20.51 -13.06 -32.97
CA TYR A 74 -21.64 -12.59 -33.78
C TYR A 74 -22.20 -11.30 -33.18
N THR A 75 -22.41 -11.25 -31.85
CA THR A 75 -22.87 -10.01 -31.17
C THR A 75 -21.92 -8.84 -31.39
N LEU A 76 -20.62 -9.11 -31.39
CA LEU A 76 -19.57 -8.14 -31.65
C LEU A 76 -19.59 -7.65 -33.10
N TRP A 77 -19.70 -8.56 -34.06
CA TRP A 77 -19.84 -8.21 -35.47
C TRP A 77 -21.09 -7.36 -35.70
N THR A 78 -22.23 -7.73 -35.12
CA THR A 78 -23.47 -6.96 -35.24
C THR A 78 -23.33 -5.56 -34.67
N ALA A 79 -22.64 -5.40 -33.54
CA ALA A 79 -22.40 -4.08 -32.93
C ALA A 79 -21.52 -3.18 -33.81
N ILE A 80 -20.60 -3.75 -34.59
CA ILE A 80 -19.71 -3.02 -35.51
C ILE A 80 -20.42 -2.73 -36.84
N ALA A 81 -21.08 -3.73 -37.42
CA ALA A 81 -21.64 -3.67 -38.78
C ALA A 81 -22.98 -2.91 -38.85
N LEU A 82 -23.78 -2.96 -37.79
CA LEU A 82 -25.10 -2.32 -37.71
C LEU A 82 -25.19 -1.45 -36.46
N PRO A 83 -24.49 -0.30 -36.41
CA PRO A 83 -24.55 0.61 -35.27
C PRO A 83 -25.95 1.23 -35.17
N GLY A 84 -26.81 0.64 -34.33
CA GLY A 84 -28.18 1.10 -34.08
C GLY A 84 -28.38 1.54 -32.63
N ARG A 85 -29.24 2.55 -32.41
CA ARG A 85 -29.71 2.90 -31.06
C ARG A 85 -30.51 1.71 -30.50
N GLY A 86 -30.01 1.10 -29.43
CA GLY A 86 -30.69 -0.01 -28.72
C GLY A 86 -30.16 -1.41 -29.03
N ALA A 87 -29.08 -1.56 -29.80
CA ALA A 87 -28.41 -2.85 -29.93
C ALA A 87 -27.89 -3.33 -28.55
N PRO A 88 -28.06 -4.62 -28.20
CA PRO A 88 -27.53 -5.15 -26.95
C PRO A 88 -26.00 -5.03 -26.91
N LEU A 89 -25.45 -4.86 -25.70
CA LEU A 89 -24.00 -4.84 -25.51
C LEU A 89 -23.39 -6.15 -26.03
N PRO A 90 -22.28 -6.10 -26.80
CA PRO A 90 -21.65 -7.29 -27.32
C PRO A 90 -20.99 -8.10 -26.20
N SER A 91 -20.72 -9.37 -26.47
CA SER A 91 -20.09 -10.27 -25.50
C SER A 91 -18.79 -9.69 -24.93
N ILE A 92 -18.74 -9.52 -23.60
CA ILE A 92 -17.54 -9.02 -22.90
C ILE A 92 -16.31 -9.89 -23.16
N ALA A 93 -16.48 -11.20 -23.27
CA ALA A 93 -15.41 -12.13 -23.60
C ALA A 93 -14.84 -11.86 -25.00
N ALA A 94 -15.69 -11.53 -25.97
CA ALA A 94 -15.28 -11.20 -27.34
C ALA A 94 -14.55 -9.86 -27.41
N VAL A 95 -15.04 -8.85 -26.69
CA VAL A 95 -14.40 -7.52 -26.60
C VAL A 95 -13.03 -7.61 -25.92
N ILE A 96 -12.93 -8.30 -24.79
CA ILE A 96 -11.66 -8.52 -24.10
C ILE A 96 -10.73 -9.36 -24.95
N GLY A 97 -11.21 -10.43 -25.58
CA GLY A 97 -10.40 -11.29 -26.46
C GLY A 97 -9.77 -10.52 -27.62
N MET A 98 -10.54 -9.69 -28.32
CA MET A 98 -10.01 -8.86 -29.43
C MET A 98 -9.04 -7.80 -28.93
N GLY A 99 -9.41 -7.01 -27.92
CA GLY A 99 -8.54 -5.95 -27.41
C GLY A 99 -7.26 -6.48 -26.77
N ALA A 100 -7.35 -7.61 -26.06
CA ALA A 100 -6.19 -8.32 -25.52
C ALA A 100 -5.27 -8.81 -26.64
N ALA A 101 -5.80 -9.32 -27.76
CA ALA A 101 -4.96 -9.73 -28.89
C ALA A 101 -4.19 -8.54 -29.50
N ILE A 102 -4.85 -7.38 -29.66
CA ILE A 102 -4.20 -6.17 -30.19
C ILE A 102 -3.10 -5.68 -29.22
N LEU A 103 -3.40 -5.61 -27.92
CA LEU A 103 -2.42 -5.14 -26.93
C LEU A 103 -1.32 -6.15 -26.64
N PHE A 104 -1.60 -7.45 -26.79
CA PHE A 104 -0.57 -8.49 -26.77
C PHE A 104 0.43 -8.26 -27.90
N LEU A 105 -0.03 -8.04 -29.13
CA LEU A 105 0.84 -7.75 -30.28
C LEU A 105 1.63 -6.45 -30.08
N LEU A 106 0.98 -5.39 -29.58
CA LEU A 106 1.64 -4.12 -29.26
C LEU A 106 2.75 -4.31 -28.20
N GLY A 107 2.44 -5.00 -27.10
CA GLY A 107 3.40 -5.26 -26.03
C GLY A 107 4.51 -6.21 -26.47
N LEU A 108 4.21 -7.20 -27.33
CA LEU A 108 5.21 -8.09 -27.89
C LEU A 108 6.16 -7.33 -28.81
N ALA A 109 5.64 -6.42 -29.64
CA ALA A 109 6.45 -5.53 -30.46
C ALA A 109 7.33 -4.61 -29.58
N ASP A 110 6.79 -4.11 -28.46
CA ASP A 110 7.54 -3.31 -27.48
C ASP A 110 8.68 -4.10 -26.84
N ASP A 111 8.43 -5.34 -26.43
CA ASP A 111 9.45 -6.21 -25.84
C ASP A 111 10.60 -6.54 -26.82
N PHE A 112 10.35 -6.54 -28.15
CA PHE A 112 11.38 -6.78 -29.18
C PHE A 112 12.09 -5.50 -29.66
N ILE A 113 11.36 -4.40 -29.83
CA ILE A 113 11.84 -3.20 -30.56
C ILE A 113 12.03 -2.01 -29.61
N SER A 114 11.55 -2.07 -28.37
CA SER A 114 11.57 -0.98 -27.38
C SER A 114 10.93 0.30 -27.93
N LEU A 115 9.60 0.31 -28.02
CA LEU A 115 8.83 1.42 -28.56
C LEU A 115 8.97 2.66 -27.67
N LYS A 116 8.86 3.83 -28.31
CA LYS A 116 8.74 5.10 -27.57
C LYS A 116 7.42 5.10 -26.78
N PRO A 117 7.38 5.66 -25.55
CA PRO A 117 6.16 5.70 -24.73
C PRO A 117 4.93 6.30 -25.44
N GLN A 118 5.15 7.25 -26.36
CA GLN A 118 4.10 7.87 -27.17
C GLN A 118 3.41 6.85 -28.11
N ASN A 119 4.19 5.97 -28.74
CA ASN A 119 3.67 4.98 -29.69
C ASN A 119 2.81 3.93 -28.96
N LYS A 120 3.28 3.52 -27.78
CA LYS A 120 2.55 2.63 -26.87
C LYS A 120 1.21 3.25 -26.44
N LEU A 121 1.24 4.52 -26.06
CA LEU A 121 0.05 5.27 -25.67
C LEU A 121 -0.97 5.37 -26.82
N ILE A 122 -0.53 5.63 -28.05
CA ILE A 122 -1.43 5.67 -29.23
C ILE A 122 -2.15 4.33 -29.41
N GLY A 123 -1.41 3.21 -29.35
CA GLY A 123 -2.01 1.88 -29.45
C GLY A 123 -3.05 1.60 -28.35
N GLN A 124 -2.75 1.99 -27.10
CA GLN A 124 -3.69 1.88 -25.98
C GLN A 124 -4.94 2.75 -26.19
N ILE A 125 -4.79 3.97 -26.70
CA ILE A 125 -5.92 4.87 -26.99
C ILE A 125 -6.81 4.31 -28.10
N ILE A 126 -6.23 3.71 -29.15
CA ILE A 126 -6.99 3.07 -30.23
C ILE A 126 -7.86 1.94 -29.67
N VAL A 127 -7.27 1.05 -28.88
CA VAL A 127 -8.01 -0.08 -28.26
C VAL A 127 -9.04 0.41 -27.25
N ALA A 128 -8.73 1.42 -26.44
CA ALA A 128 -9.70 2.04 -25.54
C ALA A 128 -10.88 2.68 -26.28
N SER A 129 -10.62 3.35 -27.41
CA SER A 129 -11.66 3.95 -28.25
C SER A 129 -12.57 2.90 -28.87
N MET A 130 -12.01 1.76 -29.29
CA MET A 130 -12.79 0.61 -29.74
C MET A 130 -13.76 0.11 -28.66
N VAL A 131 -13.28 -0.08 -27.42
CA VAL A 131 -14.12 -0.52 -26.29
C VAL A 131 -15.25 0.46 -26.00
N VAL A 132 -14.96 1.77 -25.99
CA VAL A 132 -15.97 2.81 -25.77
C VAL A 132 -16.99 2.89 -26.91
N PHE A 133 -16.53 2.71 -28.16
CA PHE A 133 -17.39 2.65 -29.34
C PHE A 133 -18.40 1.50 -29.24
N LEU A 134 -17.97 0.34 -28.71
CA LEU A 134 -18.80 -0.83 -28.45
C LEU A 134 -19.76 -0.67 -27.25
N GLY A 135 -19.77 0.50 -26.60
CA GLY A 135 -20.74 0.85 -25.57
C GLY A 135 -20.29 0.57 -24.13
N PHE A 136 -19.09 0.02 -23.92
CA PHE A 136 -18.55 -0.21 -22.57
C PHE A 136 -18.09 1.11 -21.95
N ARG A 137 -18.69 1.46 -20.81
CA ARG A 137 -18.47 2.74 -20.14
C ARG A 137 -18.55 2.60 -18.63
N LEU A 138 -17.97 3.55 -17.91
CA LEU A 138 -18.01 3.58 -16.45
C LEU A 138 -19.43 3.84 -15.92
N GLY A 139 -20.26 4.63 -16.61
CA GLY A 139 -21.60 4.99 -16.12
C GLY A 139 -21.56 5.89 -14.89
N TRP A 140 -20.48 6.66 -14.75
CA TRP A 140 -20.21 7.55 -13.61
C TRP A 140 -20.89 8.90 -13.76
N PHE A 141 -21.00 9.40 -15.00
CA PHE A 141 -21.56 10.71 -15.27
C PHE A 141 -22.83 10.61 -16.11
N VAL A 142 -23.80 11.49 -15.83
CA VAL A 142 -24.98 11.68 -16.68
C VAL A 142 -24.56 12.23 -18.05
N SER A 143 -23.51 13.06 -18.09
CA SER A 143 -22.94 13.56 -19.34
C SER A 143 -22.19 12.45 -20.06
N LEU A 144 -22.75 12.03 -21.19
CA LEU A 144 -22.19 11.00 -22.05
C LEU A 144 -20.77 11.34 -22.53
N THR A 145 -20.51 12.61 -22.81
CA THR A 145 -19.20 13.11 -23.25
C THR A 145 -18.16 12.97 -22.13
N LEU A 146 -18.50 13.41 -20.91
CA LEU A 146 -17.61 13.33 -19.77
C LEU A 146 -17.35 11.86 -19.40
N ASP A 147 -18.38 11.03 -19.41
CA ASP A 147 -18.27 9.60 -19.11
C ASP A 147 -17.38 8.88 -20.13
N THR A 148 -17.51 9.20 -21.42
CA THR A 148 -16.59 8.72 -22.47
C THR A 148 -15.14 9.13 -22.22
N MET A 149 -14.90 10.42 -21.94
CA MET A 149 -13.53 10.90 -21.71
C MET A 149 -12.89 10.23 -20.50
N VAL A 150 -13.63 10.10 -19.39
CA VAL A 150 -13.13 9.43 -18.18
C VAL A 150 -12.94 7.93 -18.42
N THR A 151 -13.81 7.28 -19.20
CA THR A 151 -13.65 5.86 -19.56
C THR A 151 -12.38 5.63 -20.37
N LEU A 152 -12.06 6.48 -21.34
CA LEU A 152 -10.80 6.38 -22.09
C LEU A 152 -9.58 6.51 -21.17
N VAL A 153 -9.60 7.51 -20.28
CA VAL A 153 -8.54 7.70 -19.28
C VAL A 153 -8.45 6.51 -18.34
N TRP A 154 -9.57 5.91 -17.96
CA TRP A 154 -9.61 4.72 -17.10
C TRP A 154 -8.99 3.50 -17.77
N ILE A 155 -9.38 3.17 -19.01
CA ILE A 155 -8.83 2.00 -19.72
C ILE A 155 -7.32 2.16 -19.89
N VAL A 156 -6.87 3.30 -20.42
CA VAL A 156 -5.44 3.57 -20.64
C VAL A 156 -4.70 3.63 -19.30
N GLY A 157 -5.26 4.30 -18.30
CA GLY A 157 -4.67 4.49 -16.98
C GLY A 157 -4.47 3.19 -16.23
N ILE A 158 -5.50 2.33 -16.15
CA ILE A 158 -5.41 1.01 -15.51
C ILE A 158 -4.46 0.09 -16.28
N THR A 159 -4.52 0.10 -17.61
CA THR A 159 -3.58 -0.68 -18.45
C THR A 159 -2.12 -0.32 -18.13
N ASN A 160 -1.83 0.98 -18.06
CA ASN A 160 -0.49 1.46 -17.75
C ASN A 160 -0.12 1.25 -16.28
N ALA A 161 -1.09 1.29 -15.36
CA ALA A 161 -0.87 1.01 -13.94
C ALA A 161 -0.36 -0.42 -13.72
N PHE A 162 -0.93 -1.43 -14.38
CA PHE A 162 -0.40 -2.79 -14.33
C PHE A 162 0.96 -2.93 -15.00
N ASN A 163 1.21 -2.23 -16.11
CA ASN A 163 2.54 -2.19 -16.74
C ASN A 163 3.61 -1.62 -15.82
N LEU A 164 3.28 -0.60 -15.01
CA LEU A 164 4.18 -0.01 -14.03
C LEU A 164 4.35 -0.87 -12.77
N LEU A 165 3.34 -1.67 -12.44
CA LEU A 165 3.34 -2.59 -11.30
C LEU A 165 4.25 -3.80 -11.53
N ASP A 166 4.56 -4.16 -12.79
CA ASP A 166 5.49 -5.23 -13.16
C ASP A 166 6.97 -4.85 -12.92
N ASN A 167 7.28 -4.48 -11.66
CA ASN A 167 8.61 -4.07 -11.22
C ASN A 167 9.25 -5.02 -10.19
N MET A 168 8.52 -6.06 -9.76
CA MET A 168 8.96 -7.03 -8.77
C MET A 168 8.34 -8.41 -9.03
N ASP A 169 9.13 -9.47 -8.81
CA ASP A 169 8.73 -10.87 -9.00
C ASP A 169 7.36 -11.19 -8.38
N GLY A 170 6.42 -11.69 -9.18
CA GLY A 170 5.08 -12.07 -8.75
C GLY A 170 4.10 -10.90 -8.61
N LEU A 171 4.56 -9.66 -8.47
CA LEU A 171 3.70 -8.56 -8.04
C LEU A 171 2.52 -8.30 -8.98
N CYS A 172 2.78 -8.10 -10.28
CA CYS A 172 1.73 -7.78 -11.26
C CYS A 172 0.72 -8.92 -11.39
N ALA A 173 1.17 -10.14 -11.66
CA ALA A 173 0.30 -11.30 -11.85
C ALA A 173 -0.50 -11.64 -10.59
N GLY A 174 0.07 -11.49 -9.40
CA GLY A 174 -0.64 -11.82 -8.15
C GLY A 174 -1.64 -10.76 -7.73
N VAL A 175 -1.33 -9.47 -7.91
CA VAL A 175 -2.33 -8.41 -7.70
C VAL A 175 -3.48 -8.55 -8.69
N ALA A 176 -3.19 -8.89 -9.95
CA ALA A 176 -4.22 -9.19 -10.95
C ALA A 176 -5.08 -10.40 -10.57
N MET A 177 -4.46 -11.50 -10.13
CA MET A 177 -5.18 -12.70 -9.67
C MET A 177 -6.12 -12.37 -8.50
N VAL A 178 -5.64 -11.65 -7.48
CA VAL A 178 -6.44 -11.25 -6.31
C VAL A 178 -7.62 -10.36 -6.71
N ALA A 179 -7.38 -9.39 -7.60
CA ALA A 179 -8.43 -8.52 -8.12
C ALA A 179 -9.46 -9.29 -8.97
N ALA A 180 -9.00 -10.21 -9.82
CA ALA A 180 -9.85 -11.06 -10.65
C ALA A 180 -10.70 -12.03 -9.81
N LEU A 181 -10.14 -12.63 -8.75
CA LEU A 181 -10.90 -13.44 -7.79
C LEU A 181 -11.95 -12.60 -7.05
N SER A 182 -11.63 -11.34 -6.73
CA SER A 182 -12.60 -10.42 -6.11
C SER A 182 -13.73 -10.07 -7.08
N MET A 183 -13.44 -9.86 -8.37
CA MET A 183 -14.47 -9.67 -9.41
C MET A 183 -15.29 -10.94 -9.62
N ALA A 184 -14.69 -12.13 -9.60
CA ALA A 184 -15.42 -13.39 -9.65
C ALA A 184 -16.40 -13.50 -8.46
N GLY A 185 -15.95 -13.21 -7.24
CA GLY A 185 -16.81 -13.16 -6.06
C GLY A 185 -17.92 -12.12 -6.14
N LEU A 186 -17.70 -11.03 -6.87
CA LEU A 186 -18.69 -9.99 -7.13
C LEU A 186 -19.77 -10.44 -8.13
N TYR A 187 -19.37 -11.03 -9.26
CA TYR A 187 -20.27 -11.45 -10.34
C TYR A 187 -20.94 -12.81 -10.11
N ALA A 188 -20.46 -13.59 -9.14
CA ALA A 188 -21.00 -14.92 -8.81
C ALA A 188 -22.53 -14.88 -8.58
N GLY A 189 -23.25 -15.63 -9.40
CA GLY A 189 -24.72 -15.76 -9.33
C GLY A 189 -25.52 -14.61 -9.96
N PHE A 190 -24.85 -13.55 -10.41
CA PHE A 190 -25.45 -12.32 -10.96
C PHE A 190 -25.16 -12.15 -12.46
N ASP A 191 -23.88 -12.27 -12.85
CA ASP A 191 -23.44 -12.12 -14.24
C ASP A 191 -22.49 -13.26 -14.62
N PRO A 192 -22.99 -14.31 -15.29
CA PRO A 192 -22.17 -15.46 -15.64
C PRO A 192 -21.05 -15.15 -16.64
N ALA A 193 -21.26 -14.19 -17.55
CA ALA A 193 -20.26 -13.85 -18.56
C ALA A 193 -19.07 -13.13 -17.94
N ALA A 194 -19.34 -12.15 -17.06
CA ALA A 194 -18.29 -11.44 -16.33
C ALA A 194 -17.60 -12.34 -15.29
N PHE A 195 -18.37 -13.22 -14.63
CA PHE A 195 -17.81 -14.26 -13.74
C PHE A 195 -16.82 -15.15 -14.48
N PHE A 196 -17.20 -15.65 -15.65
CA PHE A 196 -16.36 -16.47 -16.52
C PHE A 196 -15.03 -15.77 -16.88
N VAL A 197 -15.09 -14.53 -17.37
CA VAL A 197 -13.88 -13.75 -17.69
C VAL A 197 -12.99 -13.61 -16.45
N ALA A 198 -13.58 -13.30 -15.29
CA ALA A 198 -12.84 -13.11 -14.04
C ALA A 198 -12.06 -14.37 -13.62
N VAL A 199 -12.69 -15.55 -13.70
CA VAL A 199 -12.03 -16.82 -13.34
C VAL A 199 -10.96 -17.25 -14.36
N VAL A 200 -11.12 -16.91 -15.64
CA VAL A 200 -10.10 -17.14 -16.68
C VAL A 200 -8.87 -16.26 -16.45
N ILE A 201 -9.04 -14.98 -16.12
CA ILE A 201 -7.94 -14.08 -15.77
C ILE A 201 -7.23 -14.59 -14.51
N ALA A 202 -8.00 -14.94 -13.47
CA ALA A 202 -7.45 -15.47 -12.22
C ALA A 202 -6.65 -16.77 -12.44
N GLY A 203 -7.19 -17.71 -13.23
CA GLY A 203 -6.52 -18.97 -13.58
C GLY A 203 -5.23 -18.75 -14.37
N SER A 204 -5.26 -17.90 -15.39
CA SER A 204 -4.09 -17.59 -16.24
C SER A 204 -2.96 -16.95 -15.45
N CYS A 205 -3.29 -15.97 -14.59
CA CYS A 205 -2.33 -15.30 -13.71
C CYS A 205 -1.81 -16.22 -12.61
N GLY A 206 -2.69 -17.01 -11.98
CA GLY A 206 -2.35 -17.97 -10.94
C GLY A 206 -1.37 -19.05 -11.42
N ALA A 207 -1.56 -19.55 -12.63
CA ALA A 207 -0.64 -20.51 -13.24
C ALA A 207 0.74 -19.90 -13.53
N PHE A 208 0.77 -18.66 -14.06
CA PHE A 208 2.02 -17.97 -14.32
C PHE A 208 2.81 -17.67 -13.04
N LEU A 209 2.12 -17.36 -11.93
CA LEU A 209 2.74 -17.14 -10.62
C LEU A 209 3.56 -18.33 -10.14
N VAL A 210 3.23 -19.57 -10.51
CA VAL A 210 4.04 -20.76 -10.16
C VAL A 210 5.49 -20.59 -10.60
N TYR A 211 5.73 -19.92 -11.73
CA TYR A 211 7.05 -19.70 -12.30
C TYR A 211 7.60 -18.28 -12.08
N ASN A 212 6.74 -17.31 -11.79
CA ASN A 212 7.09 -15.90 -11.63
C ASN A 212 7.20 -15.45 -10.16
N PHE A 213 6.70 -16.22 -9.19
CA PHE A 213 6.85 -15.90 -7.78
C PHE A 213 8.33 -15.92 -7.36
N ASN A 214 8.71 -15.01 -6.45
CA ASN A 214 10.11 -14.81 -6.10
C ASN A 214 10.76 -16.08 -5.49
N PRO A 215 11.93 -16.52 -5.98
CA PRO A 215 12.69 -15.95 -7.11
C PRO A 215 12.13 -16.37 -8.47
N ALA A 216 11.84 -15.39 -9.35
CA ALA A 216 11.24 -15.65 -10.65
C ALA A 216 12.15 -16.44 -11.59
N SER A 217 11.55 -17.37 -12.35
CA SER A 217 12.22 -18.13 -13.41
C SER A 217 11.95 -17.59 -14.82
N ILE A 218 10.90 -16.76 -14.95
CA ILE A 218 10.49 -16.06 -16.17
C ILE A 218 9.77 -14.74 -15.82
N PHE A 219 10.01 -13.69 -16.59
CA PHE A 219 9.31 -12.40 -16.51
C PHE A 219 8.26 -12.27 -17.59
N MET A 220 7.16 -11.56 -17.31
CA MET A 220 6.04 -11.48 -18.24
C MET A 220 6.34 -10.56 -19.43
N GLY A 221 7.01 -9.43 -19.21
CA GLY A 221 7.23 -8.40 -20.23
C GLY A 221 5.99 -7.56 -20.49
N ASP A 222 6.12 -6.55 -21.34
CA ASP A 222 5.03 -5.64 -21.67
C ASP A 222 3.89 -6.35 -22.43
N CYS A 223 4.20 -7.42 -23.18
CA CYS A 223 3.17 -8.27 -23.80
C CYS A 223 2.20 -8.90 -22.79
N GLY A 224 2.63 -9.18 -21.56
CA GLY A 224 1.77 -9.74 -20.51
C GLY A 224 1.07 -8.67 -19.67
N SER A 225 1.81 -7.65 -19.25
CA SER A 225 1.29 -6.63 -18.32
C SER A 225 0.22 -5.74 -18.97
N LEU A 226 0.35 -5.42 -20.26
CA LEU A 226 -0.68 -4.70 -21.02
C LEU A 226 -1.97 -5.50 -21.18
N VAL A 227 -1.87 -6.79 -21.48
CA VAL A 227 -3.03 -7.68 -21.63
C VAL A 227 -3.82 -7.76 -20.34
N ILE A 228 -3.13 -8.01 -19.22
CA ILE A 228 -3.75 -8.08 -17.89
C ILE A 228 -4.40 -6.74 -17.53
N GLY A 229 -3.66 -5.65 -17.67
CA GLY A 229 -4.16 -4.33 -17.30
C GLY A 229 -5.40 -3.93 -18.09
N PHE A 230 -5.42 -4.20 -19.40
CA PHE A 230 -6.58 -3.98 -20.24
C PHE A 230 -7.77 -4.87 -19.86
N ALA A 231 -7.56 -6.18 -19.70
CA ALA A 231 -8.62 -7.11 -19.35
C ALA A 231 -9.27 -6.74 -18.02
N MET A 232 -8.47 -6.38 -17.01
CA MET A 232 -8.95 -5.89 -15.71
C MET A 232 -9.68 -4.55 -15.83
N ALA A 233 -9.20 -3.64 -16.68
CA ALA A 233 -9.87 -2.37 -16.92
C ALA A 233 -11.27 -2.58 -17.52
N VAL A 234 -11.40 -3.35 -18.60
CA VAL A 234 -12.69 -3.61 -19.26
C VAL A 234 -13.64 -4.38 -18.36
N LEU A 235 -13.15 -5.41 -17.65
CA LEU A 235 -13.97 -6.17 -16.69
C LEU A 235 -14.50 -5.30 -15.55
N SER A 236 -13.75 -4.26 -15.13
CA SER A 236 -14.22 -3.29 -14.13
C SER A 236 -15.31 -2.35 -14.64
N LEU A 237 -15.31 -2.02 -15.94
CA LEU A 237 -16.36 -1.18 -16.56
C LEU A 237 -17.72 -1.87 -16.54
N HIS A 238 -17.72 -3.20 -16.69
CA HIS A 238 -18.92 -4.01 -16.77
C HIS A 238 -19.82 -3.88 -15.52
N HIS A 239 -19.23 -3.61 -14.35
CA HIS A 239 -19.97 -3.35 -13.12
C HIS A 239 -20.86 -2.11 -13.22
N GLY A 240 -20.43 -1.07 -13.95
CA GLY A 240 -21.18 0.18 -14.11
C GLY A 240 -22.55 -0.01 -14.78
N GLY A 241 -22.64 -0.95 -15.72
CA GLY A 241 -23.91 -1.32 -16.36
C GLY A 241 -24.84 -2.18 -15.49
N PHE A 242 -24.29 -2.85 -14.47
CA PHE A 242 -25.00 -3.80 -13.61
C PHE A 242 -25.40 -3.25 -12.23
N ALA A 243 -24.83 -2.11 -11.79
CA ALA A 243 -25.05 -1.53 -10.46
C ALA A 243 -26.49 -0.98 -10.26
N ALA A 244 -27.49 -1.86 -10.25
CA ALA A 244 -28.93 -1.58 -10.28
C ALA A 244 -29.50 -1.02 -8.96
N GLY A 245 -28.68 -0.48 -8.04
CA GLY A 245 -29.17 -0.06 -6.71
C GLY A 245 -28.42 1.06 -6.00
N SER A 246 -27.15 1.35 -6.34
CA SER A 246 -26.38 2.41 -5.68
C SER A 246 -25.35 3.03 -6.62
N ARG A 247 -25.54 4.32 -6.95
CA ARG A 247 -24.55 5.08 -7.73
C ARG A 247 -23.18 5.06 -7.04
N LEU A 248 -23.15 5.15 -5.71
CA LEU A 248 -21.90 5.11 -4.92
C LEU A 248 -21.11 3.81 -5.17
N SER A 249 -21.82 2.68 -5.26
CA SER A 249 -21.22 1.38 -5.56
C SER A 249 -20.58 1.34 -6.95
N ALA A 250 -21.20 1.96 -7.97
CA ALA A 250 -20.66 2.01 -9.32
C ALA A 250 -19.28 2.70 -9.40
N PHE A 251 -19.02 3.70 -8.54
CA PHE A 251 -17.70 4.34 -8.42
C PHE A 251 -16.75 3.53 -7.52
N ALA A 252 -17.22 3.17 -6.33
CA ALA A 252 -16.37 2.64 -5.28
C ALA A 252 -15.82 1.26 -5.62
N VAL A 253 -16.62 0.38 -6.22
CA VAL A 253 -16.24 -1.02 -6.45
C VAL A 253 -15.03 -1.15 -7.39
N PRO A 254 -15.00 -0.56 -8.60
CA PRO A 254 -13.82 -0.61 -9.46
C PRO A 254 -12.56 -0.06 -8.78
N LEU A 255 -12.70 1.06 -8.05
CA LEU A 255 -11.59 1.69 -7.31
C LEU A 255 -11.06 0.77 -6.18
N LEU A 256 -11.95 0.14 -5.42
CA LEU A 256 -11.60 -0.76 -4.32
C LEU A 256 -10.94 -2.04 -4.82
N ILE A 257 -11.44 -2.66 -5.89
CA ILE A 257 -10.86 -3.89 -6.41
C ILE A 257 -9.48 -3.62 -7.04
N LEU A 258 -9.32 -2.50 -7.75
CA LEU A 258 -8.07 -2.10 -8.41
C LEU A 258 -7.21 -1.17 -7.55
N MET A 259 -7.37 -1.24 -6.22
CA MET A 259 -6.77 -0.29 -5.31
C MET A 259 -5.24 -0.28 -5.36
N VAL A 260 -4.60 -1.45 -5.44
CA VAL A 260 -3.13 -1.55 -5.42
C VAL A 260 -2.47 -0.89 -6.65
N PRO A 261 -2.85 -1.20 -7.90
CA PRO A 261 -2.32 -0.52 -9.08
C PRO A 261 -2.60 0.99 -9.08
N LEU A 262 -3.80 1.39 -8.66
CA LEU A 262 -4.21 2.79 -8.58
C LEU A 262 -3.37 3.56 -7.56
N LEU A 263 -3.20 3.00 -6.36
CA LEU A 263 -2.41 3.62 -5.31
C LEU A 263 -0.95 3.77 -5.74
N ASP A 264 -0.34 2.72 -6.27
CA ASP A 264 1.07 2.77 -6.69
C ASP A 264 1.30 3.85 -7.74
N THR A 265 0.51 3.83 -8.81
CA THR A 265 0.62 4.79 -9.92
C THR A 265 0.36 6.22 -9.46
N THR A 266 -0.66 6.42 -8.62
CA THR A 266 -0.99 7.75 -8.07
C THR A 266 0.12 8.26 -7.17
N LEU A 267 0.63 7.42 -6.25
CA LEU A 267 1.70 7.78 -5.32
C LEU A 267 2.97 8.18 -6.06
N VAL A 268 3.43 7.33 -7.00
CA VAL A 268 4.61 7.61 -7.81
C VAL A 268 4.44 8.88 -8.63
N THR A 269 3.29 9.04 -9.29
CA THR A 269 3.01 10.22 -10.13
C THR A 269 3.01 11.50 -9.30
N VAL A 270 2.27 11.52 -8.17
CA VAL A 270 2.17 12.68 -7.29
C VAL A 270 3.54 13.04 -6.71
N ILE A 271 4.32 12.07 -6.21
CA ILE A 271 5.64 12.34 -5.64
C ILE A 271 6.61 12.88 -6.70
N ARG A 272 6.60 12.33 -7.92
CA ARG A 272 7.45 12.81 -9.02
C ARG A 272 7.08 14.23 -9.43
N LEU A 273 5.79 14.52 -9.59
CA LEU A 273 5.29 15.86 -9.92
C LEU A 273 5.67 16.88 -8.83
N LEU A 274 5.46 16.53 -7.56
CA LEU A 274 5.85 17.38 -6.42
C LEU A 274 7.37 17.58 -6.31
N SER A 275 8.17 16.67 -6.88
CA SER A 275 9.63 16.74 -6.93
C SER A 275 10.15 17.37 -8.23
N GLY A 276 9.27 17.87 -9.11
CA GLY A 276 9.64 18.47 -10.40
C GLY A 276 10.18 17.48 -11.45
N ARG A 277 9.92 16.18 -11.28
CA ARG A 277 10.31 15.10 -12.20
C ARG A 277 9.14 14.72 -13.13
N LYS A 278 9.46 14.18 -14.31
CA LYS A 278 8.44 13.66 -15.24
C LYS A 278 7.85 12.35 -14.69
N ALA A 279 6.53 12.18 -14.80
CA ALA A 279 5.87 10.94 -14.37
C ALA A 279 6.30 9.71 -15.20
N SER A 280 6.73 9.90 -16.46
CA SER A 280 7.04 8.84 -17.42
C SER A 280 8.44 8.23 -17.31
N THR A 281 9.30 8.70 -16.40
CA THR A 281 10.64 8.14 -16.22
C THR A 281 10.59 6.88 -15.34
N GLY A 282 11.17 5.76 -15.77
CA GLY A 282 11.30 4.57 -14.91
C GLY A 282 12.13 4.87 -13.64
N GLY A 283 11.79 4.22 -12.52
CA GLY A 283 12.44 4.49 -11.22
C GLY A 283 12.14 3.43 -10.15
N ARG A 284 12.84 3.49 -9.02
CA ARG A 284 12.71 2.57 -7.86
C ARG A 284 11.83 3.15 -6.74
N ASP A 285 10.95 4.06 -7.10
CA ASP A 285 10.12 4.84 -6.19
C ASP A 285 8.69 4.30 -6.07
N HIS A 286 8.43 3.13 -6.65
CA HIS A 286 7.20 2.36 -6.47
C HIS A 286 7.01 1.89 -5.03
N THR A 287 5.75 1.65 -4.66
CA THR A 287 5.29 1.19 -3.36
C THR A 287 6.00 -0.09 -2.93
N SER A 288 6.18 -1.03 -3.87
CA SER A 288 6.97 -2.26 -3.69
C SER A 288 8.37 -1.98 -3.16
N HIS A 289 9.12 -1.11 -3.85
CA HIS A 289 10.47 -0.75 -3.45
C HIS A 289 10.50 0.05 -2.15
N ARG A 290 9.52 0.94 -1.92
CA ARG A 290 9.39 1.66 -0.64
C ARG A 290 9.20 0.70 0.53
N LEU A 291 8.39 -0.35 0.35
CA LEU A 291 8.20 -1.42 1.34
C LEU A 291 9.49 -2.23 1.56
N VAL A 292 10.31 -2.45 0.53
CA VAL A 292 11.63 -3.11 0.69
C VAL A 292 12.62 -2.20 1.42
N LEU A 293 12.65 -0.90 1.10
CA LEU A 293 13.41 0.10 1.85
C LEU A 293 12.94 0.19 3.31
N MET A 294 11.73 -0.26 3.60
CA MET A 294 11.20 -0.43 4.95
C MET A 294 11.77 -1.64 5.71
N GLY A 295 12.67 -2.41 5.10
CA GLY A 295 13.23 -3.61 5.69
C GLY A 295 12.33 -4.85 5.54
N LEU A 296 11.31 -4.80 4.68
CA LEU A 296 10.62 -6.01 4.24
C LEU A 296 11.46 -6.71 3.17
N SER A 297 11.41 -8.05 3.14
CA SER A 297 11.90 -8.81 1.98
C SER A 297 11.00 -8.55 0.78
N GLU A 298 11.51 -8.73 -0.45
CA GLU A 298 10.71 -8.64 -1.68
C GLU A 298 9.44 -9.50 -1.58
N LYS A 299 9.58 -10.77 -1.15
CA LYS A 299 8.46 -11.68 -0.90
C LYS A 299 7.43 -11.10 0.06
N SER A 300 7.90 -10.56 1.19
CA SER A 300 7.03 -9.97 2.21
C SER A 300 6.30 -8.73 1.68
N ALA A 301 6.96 -7.91 0.87
CA ALA A 301 6.35 -6.74 0.24
C ALA A 301 5.26 -7.13 -0.77
N VAL A 302 5.51 -8.15 -1.61
CA VAL A 302 4.52 -8.71 -2.54
C VAL A 302 3.30 -9.23 -1.78
N LEU A 303 3.51 -10.09 -0.77
CA LEU A 303 2.42 -10.69 0.01
C LEU A 303 1.62 -9.63 0.79
N PHE A 304 2.28 -8.59 1.29
CA PHE A 304 1.61 -7.47 1.94
C PHE A 304 0.66 -6.74 0.98
N LEU A 305 1.11 -6.50 -0.26
CA LEU A 305 0.28 -5.89 -1.31
C LEU A 305 -0.87 -6.81 -1.76
N TYR A 306 -0.68 -8.14 -1.79
CA TYR A 306 -1.77 -9.08 -2.01
C TYR A 306 -2.81 -9.00 -0.90
N GLY A 307 -2.37 -8.93 0.36
CA GLY A 307 -3.26 -8.79 1.52
C GLY A 307 -4.09 -7.51 1.44
N ILE A 308 -3.48 -6.38 1.08
CA ILE A 308 -4.21 -5.12 0.85
C ILE A 308 -5.22 -5.28 -0.29
N GLY A 309 -4.81 -5.86 -1.42
CA GLY A 309 -5.70 -6.13 -2.54
C GLY A 309 -6.89 -7.01 -2.16
N ALA A 310 -6.68 -8.06 -1.37
CA ALA A 310 -7.73 -8.97 -0.93
C ALA A 310 -8.71 -8.29 0.03
N VAL A 311 -8.21 -7.55 1.03
CA VAL A 311 -9.06 -6.78 1.96
C VAL A 311 -9.87 -5.73 1.21
N SER A 312 -9.26 -5.02 0.27
CA SER A 312 -9.93 -4.01 -0.55
C SER A 312 -10.94 -4.64 -1.52
N GLY A 313 -10.64 -5.81 -2.09
CA GLY A 313 -11.56 -6.58 -2.91
C GLY A 313 -12.79 -7.07 -2.14
N ILE A 314 -12.60 -7.61 -0.93
CA ILE A 314 -13.69 -7.98 -0.02
C ILE A 314 -14.55 -6.77 0.34
N ALA A 315 -13.91 -5.63 0.62
CA ALA A 315 -14.62 -4.36 0.84
C ALA A 315 -15.46 -3.95 -0.39
N GLY A 316 -14.93 -4.11 -1.61
CA GLY A 316 -15.67 -3.89 -2.85
C GLY A 316 -16.90 -4.79 -2.97
N ILE A 317 -16.77 -6.08 -2.68
CA ILE A 317 -17.89 -7.03 -2.67
C ILE A 317 -18.94 -6.66 -1.61
N PHE A 318 -18.52 -6.22 -0.43
CA PHE A 318 -19.45 -5.75 0.60
C PHE A 318 -20.23 -4.52 0.13
N VAL A 319 -19.54 -3.55 -0.46
CA VAL A 319 -20.13 -2.31 -1.01
C VAL A 319 -21.06 -2.61 -2.19
N SER A 320 -20.80 -3.65 -2.98
CA SER A 320 -21.70 -4.05 -4.08
C SER A 320 -23.02 -4.64 -3.61
N ARG A 321 -23.05 -5.21 -2.40
CA ARG A 321 -24.23 -5.85 -1.80
C ARG A 321 -24.93 -5.00 -0.73
N SER A 322 -24.32 -3.89 -0.34
CA SER A 322 -24.82 -3.00 0.70
C SER A 322 -25.54 -1.79 0.11
N ASP A 323 -26.42 -1.19 0.89
CA ASP A 323 -27.10 0.05 0.53
C ASP A 323 -26.16 1.26 0.55
N THR A 324 -26.59 2.36 -0.07
CA THR A 324 -25.81 3.62 -0.17
C THR A 324 -25.48 4.23 1.19
N MET A 325 -26.27 3.93 2.24
CA MET A 325 -26.09 4.51 3.57
C MET A 325 -25.19 3.66 4.47
N THR A 326 -25.12 2.35 4.26
CA THR A 326 -24.18 1.45 4.96
C THR A 326 -22.80 1.40 4.29
N SER A 327 -22.72 1.55 2.97
CA SER A 327 -21.45 1.50 2.22
C SER A 327 -20.33 2.44 2.74
N PRO A 328 -20.62 3.69 3.19
CA PRO A 328 -19.60 4.58 3.75
C PRO A 328 -18.88 4.01 4.98
N ALA A 329 -19.50 3.10 5.75
CA ALA A 329 -18.89 2.45 6.90
C ALA A 329 -17.65 1.61 6.54
N VAL A 330 -17.52 1.19 5.28
CA VAL A 330 -16.36 0.44 4.77
C VAL A 330 -15.50 1.29 3.85
N ILE A 331 -16.11 2.10 2.97
CA ILE A 331 -15.36 2.95 2.02
C ILE A 331 -14.46 3.94 2.76
N ILE A 332 -15.00 4.65 3.77
CA ILE A 332 -14.25 5.71 4.44
C ILE A 332 -13.02 5.16 5.18
N PRO A 333 -13.10 4.09 6.00
CA PRO A 333 -11.90 3.49 6.62
C PRO A 333 -10.84 3.05 5.62
N VAL A 334 -11.25 2.44 4.50
CA VAL A 334 -10.30 2.00 3.46
C VAL A 334 -9.60 3.21 2.85
N VAL A 335 -10.35 4.25 2.44
CA VAL A 335 -9.78 5.50 1.90
C VAL A 335 -8.84 6.17 2.90
N LEU A 336 -9.22 6.27 4.17
CA LEU A 336 -8.36 6.83 5.22
C LEU A 336 -7.10 6.00 5.43
N ALA A 337 -7.19 4.66 5.41
CA ALA A 337 -6.03 3.77 5.51
C ALA A 337 -5.09 3.93 4.32
N ILE A 338 -5.60 4.15 3.11
CA ILE A 338 -4.81 4.40 1.91
C ILE A 338 -4.11 5.74 1.96
N ILE A 339 -4.82 6.81 2.34
CA ILE A 339 -4.23 8.14 2.54
C ILE A 339 -3.11 8.04 3.57
N LEU A 340 -3.38 7.37 4.70
CA LEU A 340 -2.42 7.14 5.75
C LEU A 340 -1.19 6.37 5.23
N MET A 341 -1.39 5.27 4.49
CA MET A 341 -0.30 4.49 3.88
C MET A 341 0.49 5.32 2.87
N GLY A 342 -0.17 6.11 2.02
CA GLY A 342 0.46 7.02 1.08
C GLY A 342 1.33 8.05 1.79
N ILE A 343 0.85 8.62 2.92
CA ILE A 343 1.64 9.54 3.76
C ILE A 343 2.87 8.82 4.32
N TYR A 344 2.74 7.60 4.86
CA TYR A 344 3.89 6.81 5.34
C TYR A 344 4.95 6.58 4.28
N LEU A 345 4.51 6.10 3.11
CA LEU A 345 5.39 5.76 2.01
C LEU A 345 6.05 7.01 1.40
N ALA A 346 5.32 8.12 1.32
CA ALA A 346 5.84 9.39 0.83
C ALA A 346 6.94 9.99 1.73
N GLN A 347 6.92 9.69 3.04
CA GLN A 347 7.96 10.14 3.98
C GLN A 347 9.30 9.43 3.77
N LEU A 348 9.32 8.24 3.17
CA LEU A 348 10.57 7.57 2.83
C LEU A 348 11.28 8.33 1.71
N ARG A 349 12.47 8.83 2.01
CA ARG A 349 13.35 9.46 1.02
C ARG A 349 14.06 8.34 0.24
N VAL A 350 13.60 8.10 -1.00
CA VAL A 350 14.19 7.10 -1.91
C VAL A 350 15.47 7.64 -2.59
N TYR A 351 15.59 8.95 -2.75
CA TYR A 351 16.74 9.59 -3.42
C TYR A 351 17.63 10.36 -2.43
N PRO A 352 18.97 10.29 -2.58
CA PRO A 352 19.91 11.02 -1.72
C PRO A 352 19.82 12.54 -1.94
N GLU A 353 20.03 13.33 -0.87
CA GLU A 353 19.89 14.80 -0.85
C GLU A 353 20.70 15.54 -1.92
N LYS A 354 21.79 14.94 -2.42
CA LYS A 354 22.64 15.51 -3.48
C LYS A 354 21.91 15.69 -4.83
N GLU A 355 20.85 14.93 -5.12
CA GLU A 355 20.03 15.18 -6.32
C GLU A 355 19.05 16.34 -6.14
N PHE A 356 18.69 16.67 -4.89
CA PHE A 356 17.79 17.79 -4.57
C PHE A 356 18.51 19.14 -4.53
N SER A 357 19.82 19.18 -4.29
CA SER A 357 20.60 20.43 -4.35
C SER A 357 20.67 20.99 -5.77
N VAL A 358 20.65 20.13 -6.80
CA VAL A 358 20.63 20.53 -8.23
C VAL A 358 19.32 21.25 -8.60
N LEU A 359 18.23 21.00 -7.87
CA LEU A 359 16.93 21.63 -8.09
C LEU A 359 16.76 22.96 -7.35
N ARG A 360 17.75 23.37 -6.53
CA ARG A 360 17.67 24.58 -5.69
C ARG A 360 17.65 25.90 -6.50
N GLY A 361 17.97 25.84 -7.80
CA GLY A 361 17.98 26.99 -8.71
C GLY A 361 16.76 27.17 -9.62
N ARG A 362 15.70 26.35 -9.51
CA ARG A 362 14.48 26.48 -10.34
C ARG A 362 13.38 27.21 -9.55
N LYS A 363 12.55 28.02 -10.22
CA LYS A 363 11.41 28.79 -9.64
C LYS A 363 10.41 27.99 -8.76
N PHE A 364 10.48 26.66 -8.76
CA PHE A 364 9.63 25.75 -7.97
C PHE A 364 10.26 25.30 -6.64
N THR A 365 11.40 25.87 -6.22
CA THR A 365 12.04 25.61 -4.92
C THR A 365 11.21 25.87 -3.65
N PRO A 366 10.24 26.81 -3.58
CA PRO A 366 9.51 27.05 -2.34
C PRO A 366 8.69 25.83 -1.88
N VAL A 367 8.23 25.01 -2.83
CA VAL A 367 7.26 23.92 -2.60
C VAL A 367 7.85 22.77 -1.78
N LEU A 368 9.18 22.59 -1.80
CA LEU A 368 9.90 21.55 -1.06
C LEU A 368 10.29 21.98 0.37
N LEU A 369 10.53 23.29 0.60
CA LEU A 369 10.70 23.85 1.96
C LEU A 369 9.35 24.02 2.66
N GLU A 370 8.28 24.26 1.90
CA GLU A 370 6.87 24.22 2.36
C GLU A 370 6.37 22.82 2.72
N LEU A 371 7.14 21.75 2.49
CA LEU A 371 6.72 20.39 2.87
C LEU A 371 6.45 20.26 4.37
N THR A 372 7.08 21.06 5.21
CA THR A 372 6.80 21.10 6.65
C THR A 372 5.40 21.67 6.94
N TYR A 373 4.98 22.73 6.24
CA TYR A 373 3.59 23.23 6.25
C TYR A 373 2.62 22.20 5.64
N LYS A 374 3.01 21.50 4.56
CA LYS A 374 2.19 20.42 3.97
C LYS A 374 1.96 19.26 4.93
N ARG A 375 2.90 18.94 5.83
CA ARG A 375 2.73 17.87 6.82
C ARG A 375 1.59 18.18 7.80
N GLN A 376 1.48 19.43 8.26
CA GLN A 376 0.37 19.86 9.09
C GLN A 376 -0.95 19.82 8.33
N ILE A 377 -0.96 20.28 7.08
CA ILE A 377 -2.15 20.22 6.21
C ILE A 377 -2.62 18.77 6.01
N MET A 378 -1.70 17.82 5.78
CA MET A 378 -2.06 16.41 5.66
C MET A 378 -2.68 15.86 6.94
N MET A 379 -2.23 16.28 8.12
CA MET A 379 -2.86 15.90 9.39
C MET A 379 -4.25 16.49 9.54
N VAL A 380 -4.42 17.76 9.18
CA VAL A 380 -5.74 18.42 9.25
C VAL A 380 -6.72 17.73 8.30
N ILE A 381 -6.29 17.36 7.09
CA ILE A 381 -7.13 16.62 6.12
C ILE A 381 -7.48 15.22 6.66
N LEU A 382 -6.51 14.51 7.23
CA LEU A 382 -6.76 13.21 7.85
C LEU A 382 -7.76 13.33 9.00
N ASP A 383 -7.57 14.30 9.89
CA ASP A 383 -8.45 14.55 11.03
C ASP A 383 -9.84 15.00 10.64
N PHE A 384 -9.96 15.84 9.61
CA PHE A 384 -11.24 16.17 9.01
C PHE A 384 -12.00 14.89 8.63
N GLY A 385 -11.33 13.96 7.95
CA GLY A 385 -11.90 12.66 7.58
C GLY A 385 -12.23 11.78 8.79
N LEU A 386 -11.34 11.68 9.79
CA LEU A 386 -11.57 10.90 11.00
C LEU A 386 -12.71 11.45 11.86
N VAL A 387 -12.83 12.77 11.98
CA VAL A 387 -13.91 13.43 12.73
C VAL A 387 -15.25 13.21 12.02
N ALA A 388 -15.30 13.44 10.70
CA ALA A 388 -16.51 13.17 9.92
C ALA A 388 -16.93 11.70 10.00
N PHE A 389 -15.95 10.78 9.90
CA PHE A 389 -16.19 9.35 10.00
C PHE A 389 -16.64 8.92 11.39
N SER A 390 -15.99 9.41 12.44
CA SER A 390 -16.38 9.18 13.84
C SER A 390 -17.84 9.55 14.07
N TYR A 391 -18.23 10.74 13.62
CA TYR A 391 -19.59 11.23 13.81
C TYR A 391 -20.61 10.41 13.02
N TYR A 392 -20.31 10.08 11.76
CA TYR A 392 -21.13 9.16 10.95
C TYR A 392 -21.28 7.79 11.63
N LEU A 393 -20.18 7.21 12.11
CA LEU A 393 -20.17 5.90 12.75
C LEU A 393 -20.94 5.92 14.07
N ALA A 394 -20.88 7.02 14.84
CA ALA A 394 -21.68 7.20 16.04
C ALA A 394 -23.19 7.15 15.74
N TYR A 395 -23.66 7.80 14.67
CA TYR A 395 -25.06 7.67 14.23
C TYR A 395 -25.39 6.25 13.77
N ARG A 396 -24.50 5.61 12.99
CA ARG A 396 -24.73 4.27 12.45
C ARG A 396 -24.76 3.18 13.52
N LEU A 397 -23.97 3.34 14.59
CA LEU A 397 -23.98 2.46 15.77
C LEU A 397 -25.18 2.74 16.68
N ARG A 398 -25.64 3.98 16.74
CA ARG A 398 -26.77 4.37 17.60
C ARG A 398 -28.13 3.99 17.02
N PHE A 399 -28.29 4.11 15.71
CA PHE A 399 -29.58 3.96 15.03
C PHE A 399 -29.51 2.89 13.94
N SER A 400 -30.58 2.10 13.82
CA SER A 400 -30.71 1.01 12.84
C SER A 400 -32.05 1.08 12.12
N GLY A 401 -32.13 0.52 10.91
CA GLY A 401 -33.38 0.44 10.16
C GLY A 401 -33.92 1.81 9.75
N GLN A 402 -35.24 2.01 9.88
CA GLN A 402 -35.90 3.25 9.45
C GLN A 402 -35.49 4.48 10.27
N ASP A 403 -35.17 4.30 11.56
CA ASP A 403 -34.71 5.39 12.42
C ASP A 403 -33.44 6.04 11.89
N PHE A 404 -32.53 5.24 11.32
CA PHE A 404 -31.29 5.76 10.76
C PHE A 404 -31.57 6.76 9.63
N ASN A 405 -32.58 6.54 8.79
CA ASN A 405 -32.89 7.44 7.68
C ASN A 405 -33.34 8.82 8.17
N TYR A 406 -34.18 8.84 9.21
CA TYR A 406 -34.63 10.08 9.84
C TYR A 406 -33.43 10.83 10.48
N TYR A 407 -32.67 10.13 11.33
CA TYR A 407 -31.54 10.73 12.03
C TYR A 407 -30.34 11.03 11.13
N PHE A 408 -30.24 10.43 9.95
CA PHE A 408 -29.20 10.76 8.97
C PHE A 408 -29.37 12.18 8.43
N GLN A 409 -30.61 12.67 8.29
CA GLN A 409 -30.85 14.07 7.91
C GLN A 409 -30.42 15.03 9.04
N VAL A 410 -30.64 14.63 10.29
CA VAL A 410 -30.16 15.37 11.46
C VAL A 410 -28.63 15.41 11.46
N PHE A 411 -27.96 14.27 11.21
CA PHE A 411 -26.51 14.17 11.04
C PHE A 411 -25.99 15.11 9.94
N LEU A 412 -26.59 15.13 8.76
CA LEU A 412 -26.14 15.99 7.65
C LEU A 412 -26.23 17.48 8.00
N LYS A 413 -27.28 17.89 8.74
CA LYS A 413 -27.46 19.27 9.18
C LYS A 413 -26.41 19.70 10.22
N SER A 414 -26.04 18.82 11.15
CA SER A 414 -25.09 19.14 12.22
C SER A 414 -23.62 18.92 11.84
N LEU A 415 -23.33 18.05 10.87
CA LEU A 415 -21.96 17.66 10.49
C LEU A 415 -21.01 18.85 10.26
N PRO A 416 -21.38 19.92 9.52
CA PRO A 416 -20.50 21.07 9.32
C PRO A 416 -20.12 21.77 10.64
N VAL A 417 -21.08 21.90 11.57
CA VAL A 417 -20.85 22.50 12.89
C VAL A 417 -19.91 21.64 13.72
N ILE A 418 -20.12 20.32 13.74
CA ILE A 418 -19.26 19.38 14.47
C ILE A 418 -17.83 19.43 13.95
N ILE A 419 -17.64 19.40 12.64
CA ILE A 419 -16.32 19.48 12.00
C ILE A 419 -15.65 20.81 12.34
N ALA A 420 -16.34 21.93 12.13
CA ALA A 420 -15.79 23.27 12.34
C ALA A 420 -15.33 23.44 13.80
N VAL A 421 -16.20 23.13 14.76
CA VAL A 421 -15.88 23.24 16.18
C VAL A 421 -14.70 22.34 16.55
N LYS A 422 -14.71 21.07 16.14
CA LYS A 422 -13.63 20.15 16.49
C LYS A 422 -12.29 20.56 15.92
N LEU A 423 -12.23 20.93 14.64
CA LEU A 423 -10.97 21.35 14.01
C LEU A 423 -10.44 22.66 14.61
N ILE A 424 -11.31 23.62 14.94
CA ILE A 424 -10.91 24.85 15.64
C ILE A 424 -10.33 24.53 17.01
N ILE A 425 -10.99 23.69 17.79
CA ILE A 425 -10.50 23.33 19.13
C ILE A 425 -9.21 22.51 19.06
N PHE A 426 -9.05 21.63 18.08
CA PHE A 426 -7.80 20.89 17.87
C PHE A 426 -6.65 21.84 17.49
N TYR A 427 -6.92 22.82 16.64
CA TYR A 427 -5.96 23.86 16.29
C TYR A 427 -5.57 24.72 17.50
N MET A 428 -6.55 25.26 18.22
CA MET A 428 -6.32 26.08 19.43
C MET A 428 -5.63 25.30 20.55
N SER A 429 -5.90 24.00 20.65
CA SER A 429 -5.25 23.12 21.63
C SER A 429 -3.82 22.75 21.28
N GLY A 430 -3.30 23.19 20.12
CA GLY A 430 -1.94 22.88 19.68
C GLY A 430 -1.73 21.41 19.31
N ILE A 431 -2.78 20.68 18.90
CA ILE A 431 -2.61 19.28 18.45
C ILE A 431 -1.73 19.20 17.20
N TYR A 432 -1.77 20.23 16.35
CA TYR A 432 -1.05 20.25 15.07
C TYR A 432 0.37 20.83 15.15
N SER A 433 0.80 21.35 16.31
CA SER A 433 2.12 21.96 16.47
C SER A 433 3.21 20.96 16.87
N GLY A 434 2.86 19.75 17.30
CA GLY A 434 3.81 18.74 17.77
C GLY A 434 4.58 17.99 16.67
N PHE A 435 5.80 17.54 17.00
CA PHE A 435 6.57 16.61 16.16
C PHE A 435 5.97 15.20 16.25
N TRP A 436 5.04 14.89 15.34
CA TRP A 436 4.26 13.65 15.22
C TRP A 436 5.02 12.31 15.30
N GLN A 437 6.36 12.29 15.14
CA GLN A 437 7.19 11.09 15.18
C GLN A 437 7.46 10.63 16.62
N TYR A 438 7.12 11.46 17.61
CA TYR A 438 7.45 11.22 19.01
C TYR A 438 6.23 11.49 19.91
N ILE A 439 5.19 10.68 19.75
CA ILE A 439 4.04 10.78 20.65
C ILE A 439 4.41 10.26 22.03
N SER A 440 4.42 11.18 22.96
CA SER A 440 4.65 11.00 24.38
C SER A 440 3.35 10.65 25.11
N THR A 441 3.47 10.21 26.36
CA THR A 441 2.32 9.99 27.24
C THR A 441 1.55 11.27 27.53
N ARG A 442 2.24 12.43 27.51
CA ARG A 442 1.61 13.75 27.68
C ARG A 442 0.69 14.08 26.52
N ASP A 443 1.10 13.72 25.30
CA ASP A 443 0.29 13.97 24.10
C ASP A 443 -1.02 13.18 24.17
N VAL A 444 -1.00 11.93 24.66
CA VAL A 444 -2.22 11.11 24.83
C VAL A 444 -3.27 11.84 25.67
N PHE A 445 -2.84 12.43 26.79
CA PHE A 445 -3.73 13.21 27.66
C PHE A 445 -4.22 14.49 26.98
N GLN A 446 -3.35 15.19 26.23
CA GLN A 446 -3.72 16.36 25.45
C GLN A 446 -4.80 16.03 24.40
N TYR A 447 -4.63 14.96 23.62
CA TYR A 447 -5.62 14.50 22.65
C TYR A 447 -6.97 14.18 23.31
N GLY A 448 -6.95 13.45 24.43
CA GLY A 448 -8.16 13.13 25.19
C GLY A 448 -8.90 14.37 25.70
N ARG A 449 -8.17 15.30 26.32
CA ARG A 449 -8.72 16.55 26.85
C ARG A 449 -9.29 17.44 25.75
N SER A 450 -8.57 17.59 24.64
CA SER A 450 -8.99 18.41 23.51
C SER A 450 -10.21 17.83 22.79
N SER A 451 -10.24 16.51 22.59
CA SER A 451 -11.42 15.80 22.05
C SER A 451 -12.64 15.97 22.96
N PHE A 452 -12.47 15.87 24.27
CA PHE A 452 -13.55 16.11 25.23
C PHE A 452 -14.07 17.56 25.17
N LEU A 453 -13.17 18.54 25.25
CA LEU A 453 -13.52 19.96 25.18
C LEU A 453 -14.24 20.29 23.86
N ALA A 454 -13.74 19.74 22.75
CA ALA A 454 -14.33 19.93 21.44
C ALA A 454 -15.77 19.37 21.37
N THR A 455 -16.02 18.20 21.94
CA THR A 455 -17.37 17.63 22.01
C THR A 455 -18.31 18.47 22.87
N VAL A 456 -17.86 18.97 24.02
CA VAL A 456 -18.68 19.83 24.89
C VAL A 456 -19.07 21.11 24.15
N ILE A 457 -18.12 21.78 23.50
CA ILE A 457 -18.39 23.00 22.73
C ILE A 457 -19.28 22.68 21.52
N ALA A 458 -19.12 21.52 20.90
CA ALA A 458 -19.97 21.09 19.78
C ALA A 458 -21.42 20.86 20.23
N ILE A 459 -21.65 20.27 21.41
CA ILE A 459 -22.98 20.16 22.02
C ILE A 459 -23.57 21.54 22.27
N SER A 460 -22.80 22.48 22.83
CA SER A 460 -23.25 23.86 23.02
C SER A 460 -23.61 24.53 21.70
N GLY A 461 -22.78 24.38 20.66
CA GLY A 461 -23.04 24.92 19.32
C GLY A 461 -24.31 24.36 18.70
N VAL A 462 -24.52 23.05 18.78
CA VAL A 462 -25.75 22.39 18.33
C VAL A 462 -26.97 22.85 19.14
N THR A 463 -26.81 23.08 20.44
CA THR A 463 -27.88 23.58 21.31
C THR A 463 -28.29 25.00 20.94
N VAL A 464 -27.34 25.90 20.66
CA VAL A 464 -27.65 27.27 20.25
C VAL A 464 -28.31 27.32 18.86
N LEU A 465 -27.77 26.57 17.89
CA LEU A 465 -28.22 26.64 16.50
C LEU A 465 -29.50 25.86 16.23
N PHE A 466 -29.67 24.70 16.86
CA PHE A 466 -30.76 23.75 16.57
C PHE A 466 -31.65 23.46 17.78
N ARG A 467 -31.47 24.18 18.90
CA ARG A 467 -32.22 23.97 20.17
C ARG A 467 -32.15 22.53 20.69
N PHE A 468 -31.15 21.77 20.27
CA PHE A 468 -30.98 20.35 20.56
C PHE A 468 -32.20 19.47 20.20
N GLN A 469 -33.05 19.93 19.27
CA GLN A 469 -34.21 19.16 18.81
C GLN A 469 -33.76 17.99 17.92
N ASP A 470 -34.33 16.81 18.14
CA ASP A 470 -33.99 15.56 17.42
C ASP A 470 -32.54 15.05 17.61
N PHE A 471 -31.78 15.61 18.56
CA PHE A 471 -30.42 15.16 18.85
C PHE A 471 -30.39 14.16 20.02
N SER A 472 -29.69 13.04 19.82
CA SER A 472 -29.45 12.08 20.91
C SER A 472 -28.14 12.38 21.63
N LYS A 473 -28.20 12.54 22.95
CA LYS A 473 -27.01 12.72 23.82
C LYS A 473 -26.01 11.56 23.67
N GLY A 474 -26.51 10.34 23.45
CA GLY A 474 -25.67 9.14 23.27
C GLY A 474 -24.77 9.20 22.04
N VAL A 475 -25.20 9.89 20.97
CA VAL A 475 -24.37 10.06 19.76
C VAL A 475 -23.11 10.86 20.07
N PHE A 476 -23.21 11.95 20.83
CA PHE A 476 -22.05 12.77 21.18
C PHE A 476 -21.05 12.04 22.08
N VAL A 477 -21.55 11.17 22.97
CA VAL A 477 -20.69 10.31 23.79
C VAL A 477 -19.95 9.29 22.91
N LEU A 478 -20.66 8.60 22.02
CA LEU A 478 -20.05 7.66 21.08
C LEU A 478 -19.03 8.37 20.17
N ASP A 479 -19.38 9.52 19.63
CA ASP A 479 -18.51 10.31 18.77
C ASP A 479 -17.26 10.82 19.50
N TRP A 480 -17.36 11.21 20.78
CA TRP A 480 -16.19 11.56 21.58
C TRP A 480 -15.24 10.38 21.75
N ILE A 481 -15.77 9.20 22.10
CA ILE A 481 -14.97 7.99 22.29
C ILE A 481 -14.30 7.60 20.97
N LEU A 482 -15.07 7.56 19.88
CA LEU A 482 -14.57 7.20 18.55
C LEU A 482 -13.54 8.20 18.02
N THR A 483 -13.80 9.51 18.14
CA THR A 483 -12.85 10.55 17.72
C THR A 483 -11.54 10.40 18.49
N THR A 484 -11.61 10.25 19.81
CA THR A 484 -10.41 10.07 20.64
C THR A 484 -9.65 8.82 20.25
N ALA A 485 -10.34 7.69 20.06
CA ALA A 485 -9.75 6.42 19.66
C ALA A 485 -9.09 6.51 18.27
N PHE A 486 -9.73 7.16 17.29
CA PHE A 486 -9.19 7.32 15.94
C PHE A 486 -7.99 8.28 15.90
N LEU A 487 -8.03 9.38 16.64
CA LEU A 487 -6.86 10.25 16.78
C LEU A 487 -5.71 9.45 17.38
N LEU A 488 -5.87 8.87 18.58
CA LEU A 488 -4.81 8.10 19.24
C LEU A 488 -4.34 6.91 18.40
N GLY A 489 -5.24 6.21 17.72
CA GLY A 489 -4.93 5.06 16.87
C GLY A 489 -4.08 5.43 15.65
N THR A 490 -4.48 6.47 14.91
CA THR A 490 -3.69 6.94 13.76
C THR A 490 -2.31 7.40 14.19
N ARG A 491 -2.24 8.14 15.29
CA ARG A 491 -1.00 8.65 15.90
C ARG A 491 -0.08 7.54 16.43
N GLY A 492 -0.65 6.62 17.20
CA GLY A 492 0.04 5.45 17.73
C GLY A 492 0.57 4.56 16.61
N SER A 493 -0.18 4.43 15.51
CA SER A 493 0.31 3.71 14.33
C SER A 493 1.60 4.34 13.79
N PHE A 494 1.75 5.68 13.80
CA PHE A 494 2.95 6.35 13.28
C PHE A 494 4.18 6.07 14.13
N ARG A 495 3.99 6.08 15.44
CA ARG A 495 5.04 5.74 16.40
C ARG A 495 5.46 4.28 16.25
N LEU A 496 4.50 3.35 16.29
CA LEU A 496 4.77 1.92 16.18
C LEU A 496 5.44 1.57 14.85
N PHE A 497 4.97 2.19 13.77
CA PHE A 497 5.54 2.04 12.44
C PHE A 497 7.01 2.50 12.43
N THR A 498 7.29 3.74 12.84
CA THR A 498 8.65 4.31 12.83
C THR A 498 9.61 3.54 13.74
N GLU A 499 9.14 3.07 14.89
CA GLU A 499 9.96 2.30 15.83
C GLU A 499 10.32 0.90 15.29
N THR A 500 9.35 0.19 14.71
CA THR A 500 9.58 -1.12 14.08
C THR A 500 10.55 -1.01 12.89
N MET A 501 10.37 0.06 12.12
CA MET A 501 11.20 0.42 10.98
C MET A 501 12.66 0.67 11.32
N LYS A 502 12.93 1.45 12.37
CA LYS A 502 14.30 1.72 12.83
C LYS A 502 15.04 0.43 13.12
N ARG A 503 14.40 -0.51 13.82
CA ARG A 503 14.98 -1.82 14.19
C ARG A 503 15.28 -2.69 12.96
N LYS A 504 14.34 -2.82 12.03
CA LYS A 504 14.51 -3.67 10.84
C LYS A 504 15.55 -3.16 9.86
N THR A 505 15.84 -1.86 9.89
CA THR A 505 16.76 -1.22 8.94
C THR A 505 18.17 -1.01 9.52
N LEU A 506 18.45 -1.49 10.72
CA LEU A 506 19.80 -1.54 11.26
C LEU A 506 20.62 -2.60 10.52
N ALA A 507 21.86 -2.26 10.21
CA ALA A 507 22.83 -3.12 9.55
C ALA A 507 24.18 -3.03 10.29
N GLY A 508 25.07 -3.97 9.97
CA GLY A 508 26.42 -4.01 10.52
C GLY A 508 26.60 -5.04 11.62
N ASP A 509 27.50 -4.74 12.55
CA ASP A 509 28.01 -5.75 13.47
C ASP A 509 27.01 -6.09 14.57
N HIS A 510 26.76 -7.39 14.75
CA HIS A 510 25.92 -7.89 15.83
C HIS A 510 26.61 -7.73 17.18
N VAL A 511 26.04 -6.92 18.07
CA VAL A 511 26.63 -6.61 19.38
C VAL A 511 25.71 -6.93 20.53
N VAL A 512 26.32 -7.18 21.70
CA VAL A 512 25.62 -7.26 22.98
C VAL A 512 25.96 -6.03 23.81
N ILE A 513 24.95 -5.44 24.46
CA ILE A 513 25.14 -4.30 25.36
C ILE A 513 25.31 -4.84 26.78
N TYR A 514 26.45 -4.57 27.40
CA TYR A 514 26.72 -4.95 28.78
C TYR A 514 26.38 -3.77 29.70
N GLY A 515 25.38 -3.99 30.56
CA GLY A 515 24.74 -3.00 31.40
C GLY A 515 23.32 -2.69 30.93
N ALA A 516 22.31 -3.24 31.59
CA ALA A 516 20.88 -3.00 31.33
C ALA A 516 20.31 -1.90 32.26
N GLY A 517 21.09 -0.85 32.51
CA GLY A 517 20.70 0.33 33.29
C GLY A 517 20.30 1.52 32.41
N GLN A 518 20.22 2.72 32.99
CA GLN A 518 19.92 3.96 32.26
C GLN A 518 20.94 4.23 31.13
N GLY A 519 22.23 4.00 31.37
CA GLY A 519 23.28 4.14 30.35
C GLY A 519 23.11 3.17 29.17
N GLY A 520 22.68 1.93 29.45
CA GLY A 520 22.39 0.93 28.43
C GLY A 520 21.17 1.27 27.59
N GLU A 521 20.12 1.79 28.24
CA GLU A 521 18.95 2.30 27.53
C GLU A 521 19.31 3.47 26.60
N LEU A 522 20.16 4.39 27.06
CA LEU A 522 20.58 5.56 26.33
C LEU A 522 21.48 5.20 25.13
N LEU A 523 22.42 4.28 25.33
CA LEU A 523 23.23 3.68 24.26
C LEU A 523 22.34 3.02 23.20
N LEU A 524 21.34 2.23 23.62
CA LEU A 524 20.43 1.60 22.68
C LEU A 524 19.65 2.65 21.86
N ARG A 525 19.18 3.73 22.49
CA ARG A 525 18.51 4.84 21.77
C ARG A 525 19.45 5.49 20.76
N GLU A 526 20.72 5.69 21.09
CA GLU A 526 21.71 6.24 20.15
C GLU A 526 21.92 5.29 18.96
N ILE A 527 22.09 3.99 19.20
CA ILE A 527 22.22 2.97 18.14
C ILE A 527 20.99 2.98 17.21
N LEU A 528 19.79 3.03 17.77
CA LEU A 528 18.54 3.02 16.99
C LEU A 528 18.33 4.31 16.17
N ASN A 529 18.92 5.43 16.58
CA ASN A 529 18.77 6.72 15.91
C ASN A 529 19.93 7.05 14.97
N ASN A 530 21.10 6.45 15.17
CA ASN A 530 22.32 6.75 14.44
C ASN A 530 22.79 5.55 13.60
N LYS A 531 22.24 5.45 12.39
CA LYS A 531 22.59 4.37 11.44
C LYS A 531 24.05 4.39 11.00
N ALA A 532 24.76 5.52 11.15
CA ALA A 532 26.17 5.63 10.77
C ALA A 532 27.09 4.76 11.67
N LEU A 533 26.61 4.36 12.84
CA LEU A 533 27.35 3.47 13.74
C LEU A 533 27.57 2.08 13.14
N ASN A 534 26.71 1.65 12.20
CA ASN A 534 26.76 0.32 11.56
C ASN A 534 26.81 -0.82 12.60
N ILE A 535 25.91 -0.74 13.58
CA ILE A 535 25.80 -1.66 14.71
C ILE A 535 24.37 -2.21 14.78
N ASN A 536 24.23 -3.50 15.03
CA ASN A 536 22.96 -4.19 15.23
C ASN A 536 22.91 -4.85 16.63
N PRO A 537 22.17 -4.28 17.60
CA PRO A 537 22.12 -4.83 18.94
C PRO A 537 21.29 -6.13 18.98
N VAL A 538 21.82 -7.17 19.62
CA VAL A 538 21.14 -8.48 19.77
C VAL A 538 20.39 -8.57 21.09
N GLY A 539 20.87 -7.87 22.12
CA GLY A 539 20.28 -7.86 23.44
C GLY A 539 21.21 -7.27 24.49
N PHE A 540 20.79 -7.41 25.74
CA PHE A 540 21.53 -6.95 26.91
C PHE A 540 22.06 -8.12 27.73
N ILE A 541 23.13 -7.83 28.47
CA ILE A 541 23.65 -8.62 29.57
C ILE A 541 23.76 -7.70 30.79
N ASP A 542 23.41 -8.20 31.96
CA ASP A 542 23.49 -7.45 33.22
C ASP A 542 23.66 -8.45 34.37
N ASP A 543 24.55 -8.16 35.30
CA ASP A 543 24.85 -9.07 36.40
C ASP A 543 23.80 -9.01 37.51
N ASN A 544 22.85 -8.07 37.45
CA ASN A 544 21.73 -8.05 38.38
C ASN A 544 20.71 -9.15 38.03
N PRO A 545 20.54 -10.18 38.89
CA PRO A 545 19.65 -11.31 38.62
C PRO A 545 18.18 -10.89 38.50
N LEU A 546 17.77 -9.77 39.09
CA LEU A 546 16.39 -9.26 39.00
C LEU A 546 16.04 -8.71 37.60
N LYS A 547 17.04 -8.48 36.75
CA LYS A 547 16.87 -7.96 35.39
C LYS A 547 16.90 -9.07 34.33
N ILE A 548 17.55 -10.20 34.61
CA ILE A 548 17.66 -11.32 33.68
C ILE A 548 16.26 -11.84 33.29
N GLY A 549 16.06 -12.13 32.01
CA GLY A 549 14.77 -12.55 31.45
C GLY A 549 13.78 -11.43 31.15
N LYS A 550 14.04 -10.19 31.61
CA LYS A 550 13.24 -9.01 31.27
C LYS A 550 13.67 -8.43 29.92
N LYS A 551 12.95 -7.40 29.45
CA LYS A 551 13.23 -6.70 28.18
C LYS A 551 13.35 -5.20 28.41
N ILE A 552 14.30 -4.56 27.71
CA ILE A 552 14.43 -3.10 27.63
C ILE A 552 14.16 -2.68 26.20
N GLN A 553 13.16 -1.81 26.00
CA GLN A 553 12.69 -1.39 24.67
C GLN A 553 12.49 -2.59 23.71
N GLY A 554 12.05 -3.74 24.23
CA GLY A 554 11.82 -4.96 23.46
C GLY A 554 13.05 -5.85 23.21
N TYR A 555 14.25 -5.43 23.59
CA TYR A 555 15.46 -6.27 23.55
C TYR A 555 15.59 -7.09 24.84
N PRO A 556 15.78 -8.41 24.76
CA PRO A 556 15.90 -9.26 25.94
C PRO A 556 17.22 -9.06 26.68
N ILE A 557 17.16 -9.23 28.00
CA ILE A 557 18.31 -9.33 28.90
C ILE A 557 18.56 -10.82 29.11
N TRP A 558 19.61 -11.35 28.49
CA TRP A 558 19.79 -12.78 28.32
C TRP A 558 20.37 -13.48 29.54
N GLY A 559 21.19 -12.78 30.31
CA GLY A 559 21.98 -13.39 31.38
C GLY A 559 23.02 -12.43 31.96
N SER A 560 23.85 -12.97 32.84
CA SER A 560 25.06 -12.31 33.36
C SER A 560 26.24 -12.41 32.38
N PHE A 561 27.31 -11.68 32.66
CA PHE A 561 28.50 -11.67 31.79
C PHE A 561 29.10 -13.07 31.59
N ASP A 562 29.08 -13.92 32.61
CA ASP A 562 29.63 -15.28 32.56
C ASP A 562 28.91 -16.17 31.53
N GLN A 563 27.63 -15.91 31.29
CA GLN A 563 26.80 -16.65 30.35
C GLN A 563 27.02 -16.24 28.89
N LEU A 564 27.80 -15.18 28.62
CA LEU A 564 28.10 -14.68 27.27
C LEU A 564 28.69 -15.77 26.36
N SER A 565 29.44 -16.72 26.90
CA SER A 565 29.99 -17.87 26.15
C SER A 565 28.90 -18.77 25.57
N GLU A 566 27.84 -19.05 26.35
CA GLU A 566 26.70 -19.86 25.90
C GLU A 566 25.81 -19.08 24.94
N LEU A 567 25.63 -17.79 25.18
CA LEU A 567 24.85 -16.90 24.33
C LEU A 567 25.42 -16.82 22.91
N ARG A 568 26.75 -16.82 22.79
CA ARG A 568 27.43 -16.82 21.48
C ARG A 568 27.16 -18.09 20.67
N LYS A 569 26.87 -19.22 21.32
CA LYS A 569 26.48 -20.47 20.61
C LYS A 569 25.11 -20.33 19.96
N LYS A 570 24.22 -19.53 20.54
CA LYS A 570 22.85 -19.32 20.05
C LYS A 570 22.76 -18.11 19.10
N HIS A 571 23.62 -17.10 19.29
CA HIS A 571 23.60 -15.86 18.50
C HIS A 571 25.01 -15.46 18.04
N PRO A 572 25.21 -15.17 16.74
CA PRO A 572 26.50 -14.69 16.24
C PRO A 572 26.73 -13.26 16.73
N VAL A 573 27.58 -13.11 17.75
CA VAL A 573 27.98 -11.81 18.31
C VAL A 573 29.41 -11.50 17.90
N ARG A 574 29.66 -10.31 17.35
CA ARG A 574 30.98 -9.85 16.89
C ARG A 574 31.63 -8.86 17.88
N GLY A 575 30.86 -8.25 18.76
CA GLY A 575 31.40 -7.32 19.75
C GLY A 575 30.50 -7.06 20.96
N VAL A 576 31.08 -6.41 21.96
CA VAL A 576 30.41 -6.00 23.20
C VAL A 576 30.51 -4.48 23.35
N LEU A 577 29.40 -3.86 23.74
CA LEU A 577 29.35 -2.43 24.06
C LEU A 577 29.11 -2.25 25.55
N LEU A 578 30.01 -1.53 26.22
CA LEU A 578 29.90 -1.23 27.65
C LEU A 578 29.11 0.06 27.84
N SER A 579 28.07 0.02 28.69
CA SER A 579 27.18 1.18 28.89
C SER A 579 27.28 1.82 30.27
N PHE A 580 28.10 1.28 31.17
CA PHE A 580 28.31 1.81 32.52
C PHE A 580 29.61 2.61 32.60
N ASN A 581 29.63 3.58 33.52
CA ASN A 581 30.82 4.41 33.75
C ASN A 581 31.73 3.75 34.80
N SER A 582 33.04 3.81 34.56
CA SER A 582 34.08 3.03 35.24
C SER A 582 34.40 3.49 36.67
N THR A 583 33.61 4.38 37.25
CA THR A 583 33.98 5.12 38.48
C THR A 583 33.68 4.38 39.78
N ALA A 584 33.09 3.18 39.72
CA ALA A 584 32.82 2.35 40.89
C ALA A 584 33.67 1.07 40.81
N ASP A 585 34.25 0.62 41.93
CA ASP A 585 35.14 -0.56 42.01
C ASP A 585 34.53 -1.83 41.40
N GLU A 586 33.21 -2.02 41.50
CA GLU A 586 32.49 -3.14 40.88
C GLU A 586 32.49 -3.06 39.35
N ASN A 587 32.35 -1.86 38.79
CA ASN A 587 32.36 -1.62 37.35
C ASN A 587 33.77 -1.78 36.76
N GLU A 588 34.82 -1.51 37.53
CA GLU A 588 36.21 -1.68 37.10
C GLU A 588 36.58 -3.17 36.97
N LYS A 589 36.16 -4.00 37.94
CA LYS A 589 36.31 -5.47 37.84
C LYS A 589 35.54 -6.05 36.66
N ALA A 590 34.30 -5.60 36.46
CA ALA A 590 33.47 -5.99 35.31
C ALA A 590 34.09 -5.56 33.97
N PHE A 591 34.68 -4.36 33.92
CA PHE A 591 35.39 -3.84 32.76
C PHE A 591 36.59 -4.73 32.39
N ASP A 592 37.45 -5.05 33.37
CA ASP A 592 38.63 -5.89 33.14
C ASP A 592 38.27 -7.31 32.73
N ALA A 593 37.21 -7.89 33.32
CA ALA A 593 36.67 -9.17 32.89
C ALA A 593 36.21 -9.12 31.43
N ALA A 594 35.50 -8.05 31.04
CA ALA A 594 35.05 -7.86 29.67
C ALA A 594 36.20 -7.70 28.67
N VAL A 595 37.24 -6.93 29.02
CA VAL A 595 38.45 -6.75 28.20
C VAL A 595 39.14 -8.09 27.97
N ARG A 596 39.41 -8.86 29.03
CA ARG A 596 40.08 -10.18 28.93
C ARG A 596 39.28 -11.14 28.06
N TYR A 597 37.99 -11.25 28.32
CA TYR A 597 37.12 -12.17 27.58
C TYR A 597 37.03 -11.80 26.09
N CYS A 598 36.83 -10.52 25.76
CA CYS A 598 36.73 -10.07 24.37
C CYS A 598 38.04 -10.32 23.61
N ARG A 599 39.20 -10.05 24.24
CA ARG A 599 40.51 -10.27 23.63
C ARG A 599 40.79 -11.75 23.34
N GLN A 600 40.43 -12.64 24.26
CA GLN A 600 40.60 -14.10 24.09
C GLN A 600 39.71 -14.67 22.99
N ASN A 601 38.55 -14.06 22.75
CA ASN A 601 37.54 -14.57 21.82
C ASN A 601 37.47 -13.78 20.49
N GLY A 602 38.39 -12.85 20.25
CA GLY A 602 38.42 -12.04 19.02
C GLY A 602 37.22 -11.11 18.84
N LEU A 603 36.57 -10.70 19.93
CA LEU A 603 35.44 -9.76 19.91
C LEU A 603 35.94 -8.33 20.03
N PHE A 604 35.36 -7.40 19.28
CA PHE A 604 35.64 -5.99 19.54
C PHE A 604 34.89 -5.51 20.79
N LEU A 605 35.53 -4.64 21.56
CA LEU A 605 34.97 -4.02 22.74
C LEU A 605 34.96 -2.50 22.54
N ARG A 606 33.82 -1.85 22.77
CA ARG A 606 33.74 -0.38 22.76
C ARG A 606 33.00 0.10 24.01
N LYS A 607 33.41 1.24 24.54
CA LYS A 607 32.75 1.88 25.67
C LYS A 607 31.89 3.04 25.17
N PHE A 608 30.68 3.15 25.69
CA PHE A 608 29.83 4.30 25.51
C PHE A 608 29.99 5.27 26.68
N SER A 609 30.22 6.54 26.36
CA SER A 609 30.28 7.63 27.33
C SER A 609 29.62 8.87 26.75
N ILE A 610 28.85 9.58 27.57
CA ILE A 610 28.34 10.90 27.25
C ILE A 610 29.08 11.90 28.11
N GLN A 611 29.74 12.85 27.48
CA GLN A 611 30.47 13.94 28.13
C GLN A 611 29.94 15.26 27.59
N LEU A 612 29.83 16.25 28.47
CA LEU A 612 29.53 17.64 28.10
C LEU A 612 30.85 18.39 28.21
N GLU A 613 31.40 18.81 27.07
CA GLU A 613 32.64 19.57 27.02
C GLU A 613 32.33 21.08 26.95
N PRO A 614 33.03 21.92 27.73
CA PRO A 614 32.89 23.37 27.62
C PRO A 614 33.38 23.85 26.25
N VAL A 615 32.57 24.66 25.56
CA VAL A 615 32.82 25.14 24.19
C VAL A 615 33.84 26.30 24.16
N GLU A 616 34.33 26.75 25.31
CA GLU A 616 35.31 27.83 25.45
C GLU A 616 36.61 27.57 24.65
N ASN A 617 36.99 26.29 24.47
CA ASN A 617 38.17 25.89 23.68
C ASN A 617 37.96 25.91 22.15
N TRP A 618 36.73 26.11 21.66
CA TRP A 618 36.43 26.14 20.22
C TRP A 618 36.63 27.53 19.60
N LEU A 619 36.52 28.59 20.42
CA LEU A 619 36.69 30.00 20.03
C LEU A 619 38.15 30.44 19.91
N VAL A 620 39.11 29.64 20.39
CA VAL A 620 40.54 29.99 20.36
C VAL A 620 41.24 29.48 19.09
N ASN A 621 40.61 28.57 18.34
CA ASN A 621 41.22 27.89 17.19
C ASN A 621 40.44 28.03 15.86
N HIS A 622 39.48 28.94 15.78
CA HIS A 622 38.84 29.42 14.54
C HIS A 622 38.84 30.93 14.54
#